data_AF-A0A0D0CF19-F1
#
_entry.id   AF-A0A0D0CF19-F1
#
_cell.length_a   1.000
_cell.length_b   1.000
_cell.length_c   1.000
_cell.angle_alpha   90.00
_cell.angle_beta   90.00
_cell.angle_gamma   90.00
#
_symmetry.space_group_name_H-M   'P 1'
#
loop_
_entity.id
_entity.type
_entity.pdbx_description
1 polymer ?
#
loop_
_entity_poly.entity_id
_entity_poly.type
_entity_poly.pdbx_seq_one_letter_code
_entity_poly.pdbx_strand_id
1 'polypeptide(L)'
;SPKSKEELPPYLAIPLLHVEYFTVIEWPDDDGEGVGLYKVQRPSTHTAASVLHAVVPLTEVVHALELVPVFTSKIPEIELSSAACLEAYQQYYVNTFADKETYHIFQ
;
A
#
# COMPACT_ATOMS: atom_id res chain seq x y z
N SER A 1 -41.73 8.00 19.08
CA SER A 1 -41.57 7.83 17.62
C SER A 1 -40.47 6.82 17.36
N PRO A 2 -40.71 5.77 16.56
CA PRO A 2 -39.62 4.90 16.15
C PRO A 2 -38.70 5.71 15.23
N LYS A 3 -37.39 5.70 15.50
CA LYS A 3 -36.39 6.28 14.60
C LYS A 3 -36.58 5.58 13.25
N SER A 4 -36.87 6.35 12.20
CA SER A 4 -36.86 5.83 10.83
C SER A 4 -35.56 5.07 10.64
N LYS A 5 -35.63 3.81 10.18
CA LYS A 5 -34.46 3.13 9.64
C LYS A 5 -34.02 3.99 8.46
N GLU A 6 -33.01 4.85 8.66
CA GLU A 6 -32.28 5.42 7.55
C GLU A 6 -31.68 4.24 6.80
N GLU A 7 -32.20 3.98 5.60
CA GLU A 7 -31.61 3.01 4.70
C GLU A 7 -30.21 3.51 4.36
N LEU A 8 -29.21 2.66 4.58
CA LEU A 8 -27.83 2.94 4.21
C LEU A 8 -27.79 3.25 2.71
N PRO A 9 -27.11 4.33 2.30
CA PRO A 9 -26.88 4.61 0.90
C PRO A 9 -26.31 3.36 0.19
N PRO A 10 -26.75 3.04 -1.04
CA PRO A 10 -26.35 1.80 -1.72
C PRO A 10 -24.84 1.62 -1.85
N TYR A 11 -24.08 2.71 -1.97
CA TYR A 11 -22.61 2.67 -2.05
C TYR A 11 -21.92 2.25 -0.74
N LEU A 12 -22.62 2.28 0.39
CA LEU A 12 -22.16 1.76 1.68
C LEU A 12 -22.59 0.30 1.93
N ALA A 13 -23.33 -0.31 0.99
CA ALA A 13 -23.76 -1.70 1.11
C ALA A 13 -22.67 -2.71 0.73
N ILE A 14 -21.53 -2.23 0.21
CA ILE A 14 -20.37 -3.03 -0.16
C ILE A 14 -19.21 -2.79 0.82
N PRO A 15 -18.33 -3.78 1.06
CA PRO A 15 -17.13 -3.56 1.86
C PRO A 15 -16.26 -2.47 1.25
N LEU A 16 -15.86 -1.52 2.09
CA LEU A 16 -14.98 -0.42 1.73
C LEU A 16 -13.61 -0.61 2.37
N LEU A 17 -12.56 -0.24 1.65
CA LEU A 17 -11.18 -0.27 2.10
C LEU A 17 -10.64 1.15 2.21
N HIS A 18 -10.02 1.45 3.33
CA HIS A 18 -9.17 2.62 3.46
C HIS A 18 -7.77 2.28 2.92
N VAL A 19 -7.33 3.00 1.89
CA VAL A 19 -6.04 2.77 1.23
C VAL A 19 -5.09 3.94 1.45
N GLU A 20 -3.81 3.64 1.52
CA GLU A 20 -2.70 4.60 1.50
C GLU A 20 -1.94 4.42 0.19
N TYR A 21 -1.78 5.49 -0.59
CA TYR A 21 -1.07 5.46 -1.87
C TYR A 21 0.43 5.61 -1.67
N PHE A 22 1.18 4.70 -2.29
CA PHE A 22 2.63 4.79 -2.37
C PHE A 22 3.05 5.59 -3.62
N THR A 23 4.23 6.20 -3.56
CA THR A 23 4.88 6.83 -4.72
C THR A 23 5.98 5.92 -5.25
N VAL A 24 5.99 5.66 -6.56
CA VAL A 24 7.12 4.96 -7.22
C VAL A 24 8.32 5.90 -7.23
N ILE A 25 9.44 5.44 -6.67
CA ILE A 25 10.69 6.21 -6.57
C ILE A 25 11.84 5.61 -7.39
N GLU A 26 11.73 4.34 -7.79
CA GLU A 26 12.71 3.66 -8.65
C GLU A 26 11.98 2.66 -9.54
N TRP A 27 12.35 2.66 -10.83
CA TRP A 27 11.83 1.72 -11.83
C TRP A 27 12.82 0.56 -12.00
N PRO A 28 12.35 -0.65 -12.36
CA PRO A 28 13.22 -1.82 -12.54
C PRO A 28 14.39 -1.59 -13.51
N ASP A 29 14.18 -0.79 -14.56
CA ASP A 29 15.18 -0.55 -15.61
C ASP A 29 16.25 0.49 -15.24
N ASP A 30 15.97 1.33 -14.23
CA ASP A 30 16.82 2.42 -13.79
C ASP A 30 17.57 2.09 -12.49
N ASP A 31 17.55 0.80 -12.09
CA ASP A 31 17.93 0.41 -10.74
C ASP A 31 19.45 0.36 -10.55
N GLY A 32 19.94 1.14 -9.59
CA GLY A 32 21.38 1.23 -9.33
C GLY A 32 21.95 -0.01 -8.63
N GLU A 33 21.09 -0.80 -8.00
CA GLU A 33 21.43 -1.95 -7.15
C GLU A 33 21.29 -3.31 -7.87
N GLY A 34 20.67 -3.36 -9.06
CA GLY A 34 20.49 -4.59 -9.85
C GLY A 34 19.50 -5.59 -9.25
N VAL A 35 18.57 -5.13 -8.42
CA VAL A 35 17.43 -5.87 -7.84
C VAL A 35 16.34 -6.13 -8.90
N GLY A 36 16.19 -5.25 -9.89
CA GLY A 36 15.22 -5.36 -10.98
C GLY A 36 13.76 -5.28 -10.53
N LEU A 37 13.47 -4.53 -9.46
CA LEU A 37 12.13 -4.38 -8.88
C LEU A 37 11.73 -2.92 -8.74
N TYR A 38 10.43 -2.65 -8.80
CA TYR A 38 9.89 -1.35 -8.44
C TYR A 38 10.19 -1.04 -6.99
N LYS A 39 10.68 0.17 -6.73
CA LYS A 39 10.81 0.70 -5.37
C LYS A 39 9.76 1.76 -5.14
N VAL A 40 9.04 1.60 -4.04
CA VAL A 40 7.93 2.48 -3.66
C VAL A 40 8.18 3.08 -2.30
N GLN A 41 7.69 4.29 -2.09
CA GLN A 41 7.82 5.03 -0.86
C GLN A 41 6.45 5.37 -0.29
N ARG A 42 6.29 5.18 1.02
CA ARG A 42 5.11 5.64 1.75
C ARG A 42 5.05 7.18 1.77
N PRO A 43 3.85 7.74 1.94
CA PRO A 43 3.68 9.12 2.38
C PRO A 43 4.53 9.43 3.62
N SER A 44 5.05 10.65 3.71
CA SER A 44 5.57 11.12 5.00
C SER A 44 4.40 11.55 5.89
N THR A 45 4.50 11.33 7.19
CA THR A 45 3.50 11.81 8.17
C THR A 45 3.35 13.33 8.21
N HIS A 46 4.28 14.07 7.58
CA HIS A 46 4.29 15.53 7.49
C HIS A 46 3.68 16.10 6.20
N THR A 47 3.37 15.27 5.21
CA THR A 47 2.74 15.72 3.95
C THR A 47 1.23 15.79 4.10
N ALA A 48 0.60 16.86 3.56
CA ALA A 48 -0.83 17.10 3.68
C ALA A 48 -1.65 15.86 3.27
N ALA A 49 -2.36 15.30 4.24
CA ALA A 49 -2.92 13.94 4.22
C ALA A 49 -3.98 13.66 3.14
N SER A 50 -4.53 14.66 2.43
CA SER A 50 -5.72 14.43 1.60
C SER A 50 -5.45 13.80 0.23
N VAL A 51 -4.20 13.80 -0.26
CA VAL A 51 -3.88 13.30 -1.62
C VAL A 51 -3.43 11.85 -1.60
N LEU A 52 -3.11 11.31 -0.43
CA LEU A 52 -2.40 10.03 -0.29
C LEU A 52 -3.27 8.94 0.35
N HIS A 53 -4.54 9.24 0.64
CA HIS A 53 -5.50 8.25 1.11
C HIS A 53 -6.79 8.30 0.30
N ALA A 54 -7.43 7.15 0.17
CA ALA A 54 -8.75 7.04 -0.39
C ALA A 54 -9.58 5.98 0.33
N VAL A 55 -10.89 6.05 0.13
CA VAL A 55 -11.81 4.97 0.48
C VAL A 55 -12.32 4.39 -0.84
N VAL A 56 -11.95 3.15 -1.12
CA VAL A 56 -12.33 2.45 -2.34
C VAL A 56 -13.21 1.24 -2.03
N PRO A 57 -14.19 0.92 -2.87
CA PRO A 57 -14.86 -0.38 -2.85
C PRO A 57 -13.87 -1.55 -2.92
N LEU A 58 -14.11 -2.61 -2.17
CA LEU A 58 -13.33 -3.85 -2.29
C LEU A 58 -13.35 -4.41 -3.72
N THR A 59 -14.41 -4.15 -4.47
CA THR A 59 -14.55 -4.56 -5.88
C THR A 59 -13.59 -3.86 -6.84
N GLU A 60 -12.95 -2.76 -6.43
CA GLU A 60 -11.91 -2.08 -7.22
C GLU A 60 -10.51 -2.67 -7.01
N VAL A 61 -10.34 -3.57 -6.03
CA VAL A 61 -9.08 -4.26 -5.79
C VAL A 61 -8.99 -5.50 -6.67
N VAL A 62 -8.08 -5.46 -7.63
CA VAL A 62 -7.85 -6.57 -8.58
C VAL A 62 -6.91 -7.62 -8.00
N HIS A 63 -5.86 -7.19 -7.29
CA HIS A 63 -4.82 -8.08 -6.80
C HIS A 63 -4.13 -7.51 -5.54
N ALA A 64 -3.58 -8.39 -4.71
CA ALA A 64 -2.79 -8.03 -3.54
C ALA A 64 -1.31 -8.34 -3.81
N LEU A 65 -0.44 -7.36 -3.62
CA LEU A 65 1.00 -7.49 -3.83
C LEU A 65 1.73 -7.52 -2.50
N GLU A 66 2.77 -8.36 -2.41
CA GLU A 66 3.65 -8.37 -1.25
C GLU A 66 4.69 -7.23 -1.36
N LEU A 67 4.87 -6.51 -0.26
CA LEU A 67 5.89 -5.46 -0.13
C LEU A 67 7.06 -5.99 0.70
N VAL A 68 8.27 -5.90 0.14
CA VAL A 68 9.50 -6.28 0.83
C VAL A 68 10.16 -5.00 1.37
N PRO A 69 10.29 -4.85 2.70
CA PRO A 69 10.90 -3.65 3.27
C PRO A 69 12.33 -3.42 2.76
N VAL A 70 12.64 -2.18 2.41
CA VAL A 70 14.02 -1.74 2.18
C VAL A 70 14.65 -1.48 3.53
N PHE A 71 15.47 -2.42 4.00
CA PHE A 71 16.19 -2.29 5.26
C PHE A 71 17.28 -1.22 5.12
N THR A 72 16.99 0.00 5.57
CA THR A 72 18.03 1.03 5.72
C THR A 72 18.84 0.78 6.99
N SER A 73 20.03 1.36 7.10
CA SER A 73 20.89 1.28 8.29
C SER A 73 20.31 2.00 9.52
N LYS A 74 19.19 2.72 9.38
CA LYS A 74 18.45 3.29 10.51
C LYS A 74 17.36 2.34 10.95
N ILE A 75 17.49 1.86 12.19
CA ILE A 75 16.45 1.08 12.87
C ILE A 75 15.24 1.99 13.08
N PRO A 76 14.01 1.53 12.78
CA PRO A 76 12.81 2.31 13.04
C PRO A 76 12.74 2.76 14.50
N GLU A 77 12.31 3.98 14.76
CA GLU A 77 12.13 4.53 16.12
C GLU A 77 10.96 3.86 16.88
N ILE A 78 10.28 2.91 16.24
CA ILE A 78 9.10 2.20 16.75
C ILE A 78 9.54 0.80 17.19
N GLU A 79 9.02 0.35 18.33
CA GLU A 79 9.17 -1.03 18.78
C GLU A 79 8.56 -1.98 17.74
N LEU A 80 9.42 -2.74 17.05
CA LEU A 80 9.01 -3.66 16.00
C LEU A 80 8.18 -4.79 16.61
N SER A 81 6.87 -4.75 16.37
CA SER A 81 5.96 -5.86 16.61
C SER A 81 5.52 -6.47 15.28
N SER A 82 4.99 -7.69 15.30
CA SER A 82 4.36 -8.29 14.10
C SER A 82 3.23 -7.42 13.55
N ALA A 83 2.60 -6.59 14.38
CA ALA A 83 1.57 -5.66 13.96
C ALA A 83 2.14 -4.38 13.32
N ALA A 84 3.33 -3.92 13.73
CA ALA A 84 3.92 -2.67 13.30
C ALA A 84 5.08 -2.84 12.30
N CYS A 85 5.49 -4.07 11.97
CA CYS A 85 6.67 -4.32 11.14
C CYS A 85 6.55 -3.75 9.73
N LEU A 86 5.35 -3.71 9.16
CA LEU A 86 5.09 -3.07 7.87
C LEU A 86 4.81 -1.57 8.00
N GLU A 87 4.59 -1.05 9.21
CA GLU A 87 4.38 0.39 9.43
C GLU A 87 5.69 1.13 9.72
N ALA A 88 6.75 0.39 10.04
CA ALA A 88 8.02 0.91 10.52
C ALA A 88 8.97 1.39 9.41
N TYR A 89 8.76 0.96 8.15
CA TYR A 89 9.64 1.30 7.03
C TYR A 89 9.02 2.37 6.13
N GLN A 90 9.89 3.15 5.49
CA GLN A 90 9.46 4.19 4.56
C GLN A 90 9.43 3.70 3.11
N GLN A 91 10.28 2.73 2.77
CA GLN A 91 10.52 2.27 1.40
C GLN A 91 10.41 0.76 1.31
N TYR A 92 9.90 0.28 0.16
CA TYR A 92 9.65 -1.13 -0.10
C TYR A 92 9.97 -1.46 -1.56
N TYR A 93 10.43 -2.68 -1.80
CA TYR A 93 10.39 -3.29 -3.12
C TYR A 93 9.02 -3.94 -3.33
N VAL A 94 8.45 -3.80 -4.52
CA VAL A 94 7.23 -4.52 -4.92
C VAL A 94 7.63 -5.92 -5.36
N ASN A 95 7.17 -6.95 -4.64
CA ASN A 95 7.44 -8.33 -5.02
C ASN A 95 6.53 -8.76 -6.17
N THR A 96 6.97 -8.53 -7.39
CA THR A 96 6.24 -8.94 -8.60
C THR A 96 6.30 -10.46 -8.85
N PHE A 97 7.12 -11.19 -8.08
CA PHE A 97 7.29 -12.64 -8.19
C PHE A 97 6.46 -13.44 -7.18
N ALA A 98 5.76 -12.76 -6.27
CA ALA A 98 4.91 -13.39 -5.25
C ALA A 98 3.79 -14.22 -5.88
N ASP A 99 3.33 -13.81 -7.07
CA ASP A 99 2.28 -14.50 -7.80
C ASP A 99 2.56 -14.51 -9.32
N LYS A 100 2.10 -15.58 -9.99
CA LYS A 100 2.30 -15.80 -11.43
C LYS A 100 1.53 -14.79 -12.27
N GLU A 101 0.35 -14.35 -11.85
CA GLU A 101 -0.43 -13.36 -12.59
C GLU A 101 0.23 -11.99 -12.49
N THR A 102 0.80 -11.68 -11.33
CA THR A 102 1.55 -10.44 -11.09
C THR A 102 2.78 -10.30 -11.99
N TYR A 103 3.58 -11.36 -12.17
CA TYR A 103 4.78 -11.30 -13.02
C TYR A 103 4.46 -10.87 -14.46
N HIS A 104 3.30 -11.27 -14.98
CA HIS A 104 2.88 -10.93 -16.35
C HIS A 104 2.29 -9.52 -16.50
N ILE A 105 1.87 -8.87 -15.41
CA ILE A 105 1.28 -7.52 -15.46
C ILE A 105 2.36 -6.43 -15.47
N PHE A 106 3.52 -6.71 -14.86
CA PHE A 106 4.59 -5.73 -14.65
C PHE A 106 5.83 -5.93 -15.56
N GLN A 107 5.79 -6.90 -16.48
CA GLN A 107 6.71 -7.03 -17.63
C GLN A 107 6.15 -6.32 -18.86
#